data_AF-A0A7W3TC76-F1
#
_entry.id   AF-A0A7W3TC76-F1
#
_cell.length_a   1.000
_cell.length_b   1.000
_cell.length_c   1.000
_cell.angle_alpha   90.00
_cell.angle_beta   90.00
_cell.angle_gamma   90.00
#
_symmetry.space_group_name_H-M   'P 1'
#
loop_
_entity.id
_entity.type
_entity.pdbx_description
1 polymer ?
#
loop_
_entity_poly.entity_id
_entity_poly.type
_entity_poly.pdbx_seq_one_letter_code
_entity_poly.pdbx_strand_id
1 'polypeptide(L)'
;MKLMSRAKGARFRTDFDSSANTVRALGSFLHGESHRGMSMGPGSPRLANGLARLPRPVRRRVFAGMGYQQAIPLDRVRDVRIEDLDEWVVRQYGPGPYPALVIGSTSGAVVHLAAALGAPFLPQTQLVSVRDTATHPDDPRAALDAIAPLARRVAADNPGIAVHHMHDPGQDRAMPAKMAHLRLKRLELGETYERFIEERLAPGAPVIQVECTRDWRTREVGDRTYFQFGCLGGIPEEEYHDTGERITDFLHTAKSDRDGWEPPEPDARRPEAEWGFHPSMAEDIRRVAERSDHPVRRLVFEDPQVPSAFVADFYRSWYRERGLAGNRLLVESYVQWDPLWALKVGAVPFWLRFNMRPSLDALTDYLEESESAGDPWDEIHLNVFSRGLKSPGVVPPKEWRRTIERYARRKAEIIGVDEEVYPVDPGSTMRFQPAFEGIEERQPLPPPLPPEAIDTFLAEHGGGRYGIGWS
;
A
#
# COMPACT_ATOMS: atom_id res chain seq x y z
N MET A 1 23.24 12.02 -22.86
CA MET A 1 23.30 10.63 -22.39
C MET A 1 23.97 10.61 -21.01
N LYS A 2 23.24 10.99 -19.96
CA LYS A 2 23.72 10.94 -18.56
C LYS A 2 23.14 9.67 -17.94
N LEU A 3 23.98 8.64 -17.74
CA LEU A 3 23.67 7.61 -16.75
C LEU A 3 23.71 8.33 -15.38
N MET A 4 22.54 8.75 -14.90
CA MET A 4 22.39 9.14 -13.51
C MET A 4 22.78 7.94 -12.66
N SER A 5 23.75 8.14 -11.77
CA SER A 5 24.08 7.22 -10.69
C SER A 5 22.78 6.78 -10.01
N ARG A 6 22.36 5.52 -10.24
CA ARG A 6 21.20 4.95 -9.53
C ARG A 6 21.53 5.04 -8.04
N ALA A 7 20.68 5.72 -7.26
CA ALA A 7 20.81 5.78 -5.81
C ALA A 7 21.09 4.37 -5.26
N LYS A 8 22.05 4.23 -4.35
CA LYS A 8 22.52 2.93 -3.84
C LYS A 8 21.36 2.09 -3.27
N GLY A 9 20.40 2.74 -2.62
CA GLY A 9 19.18 2.10 -2.10
C GLY A 9 18.27 1.46 -3.15
N ALA A 10 18.32 1.88 -4.42
CA ALA A 10 17.53 1.26 -5.48
C ALA A 10 17.86 -0.21 -5.75
N ARG A 11 18.97 -0.70 -5.20
CA ARG A 11 19.39 -2.10 -5.32
C ARG A 11 18.81 -3.01 -4.24
N PHE A 12 18.26 -2.43 -3.17
CA PHE A 12 17.77 -3.18 -1.99
C PHE A 12 16.25 -3.15 -1.85
N ARG A 13 15.57 -2.30 -2.63
CA ARG A 13 14.12 -2.20 -2.62
C ARG A 13 13.43 -3.35 -3.34
N THR A 14 12.23 -3.61 -2.85
CA THR A 14 11.22 -4.41 -3.54
C THR A 14 10.24 -3.51 -4.28
N ASP A 15 10.11 -3.65 -5.60
CA ASP A 15 9.35 -2.71 -6.45
C ASP A 15 7.83 -2.88 -6.37
N PHE A 16 7.32 -4.03 -5.93
CA PHE A 16 5.88 -4.23 -5.65
C PHE A 16 5.47 -3.77 -4.25
N ASP A 17 6.40 -3.21 -3.46
CA ASP A 17 6.12 -2.70 -2.13
C ASP A 17 5.16 -1.50 -2.15
N SER A 18 4.24 -1.45 -1.19
CA SER A 18 3.28 -0.36 -1.01
C SER A 18 3.98 0.98 -0.78
N SER A 19 5.00 1.03 0.08
CA SER A 19 5.76 2.26 0.36
C SER A 19 6.51 2.77 -0.88
N ALA A 20 7.20 1.88 -1.60
CA ALA A 20 7.92 2.25 -2.82
C ALA A 20 6.98 2.77 -3.92
N ASN A 21 5.77 2.19 -4.04
CA ASN A 21 4.78 2.66 -5.01
C ASN A 21 4.10 3.95 -4.57
N THR A 22 3.86 4.17 -3.27
CA THR A 22 3.40 5.46 -2.74
C THR A 22 4.37 6.58 -3.11
N VAL A 23 5.66 6.39 -2.82
CA VAL A 23 6.69 7.40 -3.08
C VAL A 23 6.83 7.68 -4.58
N ARG A 24 6.83 6.65 -5.42
CA ARG A 24 6.89 6.81 -6.88
C ARG A 24 5.66 7.50 -7.47
N ALA A 25 4.47 7.14 -7.00
CA ALA A 25 3.23 7.71 -7.50
C ALA A 25 3.16 9.20 -7.17
N LEU A 26 3.47 9.59 -5.93
CA LEU A 26 3.51 10.99 -5.52
C LEU A 26 4.67 11.75 -6.16
N GLY A 27 5.85 11.14 -6.25
CA GLY A 27 6.98 11.72 -6.96
C GLY A 27 6.62 12.04 -8.40
N SER A 28 6.05 11.08 -9.14
CA SER A 28 5.59 11.31 -10.53
C SER A 28 4.52 12.40 -10.59
N PHE A 29 3.50 12.33 -9.73
CA PHE A 29 2.41 13.30 -9.68
C PHE A 29 2.92 14.73 -9.45
N LEU A 30 3.84 14.94 -8.50
CA LEU A 30 4.42 16.24 -8.19
C LEU A 30 5.30 16.79 -9.34
N HIS A 31 5.75 15.93 -10.25
CA HIS A 31 6.41 16.33 -11.50
C HIS A 31 5.43 16.45 -12.69
N GLY A 32 4.12 16.26 -12.48
CA GLY A 32 3.09 16.29 -13.52
C GLY A 32 3.04 15.02 -14.39
N GLU A 33 3.66 13.94 -13.94
CA GLU A 33 3.78 12.67 -14.65
C GLU A 33 2.85 11.58 -14.06
N SER A 34 2.35 10.69 -14.92
CA SER A 34 1.50 9.55 -14.52
C SER A 34 2.32 8.45 -13.85
N HIS A 35 1.74 7.72 -12.90
CA HIS A 35 2.38 6.56 -12.29
C HIS A 35 2.23 5.32 -13.18
N ARG A 36 3.33 4.90 -13.83
CA ARG A 36 3.35 3.73 -14.73
C ARG A 36 3.81 2.47 -14.00
N GLY A 37 3.16 1.35 -14.31
CA GLY A 37 3.10 0.16 -13.47
C GLY A 37 4.42 -0.37 -12.91
N MET A 38 4.48 -0.44 -11.58
CA MET A 38 5.36 -1.25 -10.72
C MET A 38 6.77 -1.52 -11.25
N SER A 39 7.42 -0.53 -11.87
CA SER A 39 8.78 -0.62 -12.42
C SER A 39 9.01 -1.70 -13.51
N MET A 40 7.96 -2.28 -14.09
CA MET A 40 8.08 -3.36 -15.09
C MET A 40 8.14 -2.86 -16.55
N GLY A 41 8.47 -1.59 -16.76
CA GLY A 41 8.53 -0.98 -18.08
C GLY A 41 7.21 -0.36 -18.54
N PRO A 42 7.10 0.09 -19.80
CA PRO A 42 5.92 0.80 -20.27
C PRO A 42 4.66 -0.09 -20.24
N GLY A 43 3.54 0.46 -19.77
CA GLY A 43 2.24 -0.21 -19.84
C GLY A 43 1.91 -0.58 -21.29
N SER A 44 1.60 -1.85 -21.54
CA SER A 44 1.24 -2.33 -22.87
C SER A 44 0.09 -3.33 -22.77
N PRO A 45 -1.13 -2.94 -23.18
CA PRO A 45 -2.28 -3.85 -23.22
C PRO A 45 -2.03 -5.08 -24.08
N ARG A 46 -1.21 -4.96 -25.14
CA ARG A 46 -0.85 -6.09 -26.01
C ARG A 46 0.05 -7.11 -25.29
N LEU A 47 1.07 -6.65 -24.56
CA LEU A 47 1.92 -7.52 -23.75
C LEU A 47 1.13 -8.13 -22.60
N ALA A 48 0.28 -7.33 -21.95
CA ALA A 48 -0.60 -7.80 -20.89
C ALA A 48 -1.54 -8.92 -21.35
N ASN A 49 -2.19 -8.76 -22.51
CA ASN A 49 -3.07 -9.78 -23.08
C ASN A 49 -2.29 -11.03 -23.52
N GLY A 50 -1.05 -10.86 -23.98
CA GLY A 50 -0.14 -11.97 -24.24
C GLY A 50 0.16 -12.79 -22.98
N LEU A 51 0.52 -12.12 -21.87
CA LEU A 51 0.79 -12.78 -20.59
C LEU A 51 -0.46 -13.45 -20.00
N ALA A 52 -1.63 -12.82 -20.14
CA ALA A 52 -2.91 -13.37 -19.67
C ALA A 52 -3.27 -14.69 -20.38
N ARG A 53 -2.92 -14.83 -21.66
CA ARG A 53 -3.15 -16.06 -22.45
C ARG A 53 -2.19 -17.21 -22.15
N LEU A 54 -1.15 -16.99 -21.34
CA LEU A 54 -0.22 -18.06 -20.98
C LEU A 54 -0.92 -19.15 -20.15
N PRO A 55 -0.55 -20.44 -20.31
CA PRO A 55 -1.06 -21.51 -19.47
C PRO A 55 -0.81 -21.23 -17.97
N ARG A 56 -1.75 -21.61 -17.12
CA ARG A 56 -1.68 -21.44 -15.65
C ARG A 56 -0.31 -21.78 -15.02
N PRO A 57 0.34 -22.93 -15.31
CA PRO A 57 1.64 -23.24 -14.70
C PRO A 57 2.74 -22.26 -15.13
N VAL A 58 2.67 -21.72 -16.35
CA VAL A 58 3.62 -20.72 -16.84
C VAL A 58 3.38 -19.38 -16.14
N ARG A 59 2.12 -18.93 -16.00
CA ARG A 59 1.81 -17.69 -15.27
C ARG A 59 2.31 -17.73 -13.83
N ARG A 60 2.11 -18.85 -13.12
CA ARG A 60 2.63 -19.04 -11.75
C ARG A 60 4.16 -18.93 -11.70
N ARG A 61 4.87 -19.50 -12.68
CA ARG A 61 6.33 -19.39 -12.79
C ARG A 61 6.78 -17.96 -13.10
N VAL A 62 6.06 -17.23 -13.95
CA VAL A 62 6.33 -15.81 -14.25
C VAL A 62 6.21 -14.97 -12.99
N PHE A 63 5.11 -15.11 -12.24
CA PHE A 63 4.91 -14.42 -10.95
C PHE A 63 6.02 -14.74 -9.94
N ALA A 64 6.35 -16.02 -9.74
CA ALA A 64 7.41 -16.43 -8.83
C ALA A 64 8.80 -15.92 -9.29
N GLY A 65 9.04 -15.89 -10.60
CA GLY A 65 10.27 -15.35 -11.18
C GLY A 65 10.41 -13.84 -10.99
N MET A 66 9.30 -13.09 -11.12
CA MET A 66 9.26 -11.65 -10.84
C MET A 66 9.62 -11.36 -9.39
N GLY A 67 9.05 -12.09 -8.43
CA GLY A 67 9.42 -11.97 -7.01
C GLY A 67 10.92 -12.24 -6.78
N TYR A 68 11.43 -13.36 -7.31
CA TYR A 68 12.85 -13.72 -7.19
C TYR A 68 13.82 -12.67 -7.76
N GLN A 69 13.45 -12.01 -8.87
CA GLN A 69 14.28 -10.96 -9.48
C GLN A 69 14.37 -9.70 -8.62
N GLN A 70 13.35 -9.41 -7.80
CA GLN A 70 13.35 -8.27 -6.88
C GLN A 70 14.04 -8.58 -5.55
N ALA A 71 14.18 -9.87 -5.21
CA ALA A 71 14.84 -10.29 -3.99
C ALA A 71 16.38 -10.24 -4.10
N ILE A 72 17.02 -9.64 -3.10
CA ILE A 72 18.48 -9.58 -3.02
C ILE A 72 19.06 -10.94 -2.57
N PRO A 73 20.27 -11.31 -3.05
CA PRO A 73 21.00 -12.44 -2.51
C PRO A 73 21.25 -12.33 -1.00
N LEU A 74 21.24 -13.47 -0.29
CA LEU A 74 21.42 -13.54 1.17
C LEU A 74 22.70 -12.85 1.65
N ASP A 75 23.79 -12.99 0.91
CA ASP A 75 25.11 -12.41 1.23
C ASP A 75 25.17 -10.88 1.07
N ARG A 76 24.22 -10.29 0.33
CA ARG A 76 24.10 -8.84 0.09
C ARG A 76 23.25 -8.14 1.14
N VAL A 77 22.54 -8.87 1.98
CA VAL A 77 21.62 -8.28 2.97
C VAL A 77 22.38 -7.55 4.07
N ARG A 78 23.62 -7.97 4.37
CA ARG A 78 24.52 -7.24 5.28
C ARG A 78 24.88 -5.82 4.80
N ASP A 79 24.67 -5.53 3.52
CA ASP A 79 24.95 -4.21 2.94
C ASP A 79 23.73 -3.28 3.02
N VAL A 80 22.60 -3.75 3.53
CA VAL A 80 21.37 -2.96 3.67
C VAL A 80 21.59 -1.89 4.73
N ARG A 81 21.43 -0.63 4.31
CA ARG A 81 21.46 0.55 5.17
C ARG A 81 20.16 1.32 4.97
N ILE A 82 19.48 1.68 6.05
CA ILE A 82 18.20 2.40 5.99
C ILE A 82 18.39 3.77 5.34
N GLU A 83 19.53 4.42 5.56
CA GLU A 83 19.86 5.73 5.00
C GLU A 83 19.94 5.68 3.47
N ASP A 84 20.43 4.58 2.88
CA ASP A 84 20.47 4.40 1.43
C ASP A 84 19.04 4.35 0.84
N LEU A 85 18.09 3.80 1.59
CA LEU A 85 16.68 3.73 1.22
C LEU A 85 16.00 5.09 1.38
N ASP A 86 16.23 5.77 2.50
CA ASP A 86 15.73 7.12 2.78
C ASP A 86 16.23 8.13 1.72
N GLU A 87 17.50 8.05 1.34
CA GLU A 87 18.07 8.86 0.25
C GLU A 87 17.34 8.64 -1.07
N TRP A 88 16.93 7.40 -1.35
CA TRP A 88 16.17 7.14 -2.54
C TRP A 88 14.77 7.75 -2.47
N VAL A 89 14.11 7.66 -1.31
CA VAL A 89 12.78 8.23 -1.08
C VAL A 89 12.80 9.72 -1.36
N VAL A 90 13.68 10.47 -0.69
CA VAL A 90 13.73 11.93 -0.83
C VAL A 90 14.12 12.37 -2.25
N ARG A 91 14.89 11.56 -2.98
CA ARG A 91 15.25 11.82 -4.39
C ARG A 91 14.10 11.61 -5.37
N GLN A 92 12.97 11.03 -4.96
CA GLN A 92 11.77 10.99 -5.81
C GLN A 92 11.06 12.34 -5.87
N TYR A 93 11.41 13.25 -4.96
CA TYR A 93 10.83 14.57 -4.85
C TYR A 93 11.80 15.64 -5.36
N GLY A 94 11.23 16.75 -5.81
CA GLY A 94 11.96 17.95 -6.20
C GLY A 94 12.43 18.76 -4.98
N PRO A 95 13.02 19.94 -5.21
CA PRO A 95 13.64 20.70 -4.14
C PRO A 95 12.69 21.41 -3.17
N GLY A 96 11.37 21.37 -3.39
CA GLY A 96 10.39 22.17 -2.65
C GLY A 96 10.37 23.65 -3.07
N PRO A 97 9.78 24.55 -2.24
CA PRO A 97 9.14 24.25 -0.97
C PRO A 97 7.78 23.56 -1.15
N TYR A 98 7.48 22.59 -0.28
CA TYR A 98 6.21 21.86 -0.25
C TYR A 98 5.21 22.47 0.75
N PRO A 99 3.92 22.57 0.41
CA PRO A 99 2.90 23.20 1.26
C PRO A 99 2.52 22.36 2.49
N ALA A 100 2.84 21.08 2.49
CA ALA A 100 2.69 20.15 3.62
C ALA A 100 3.63 18.96 3.40
N LEU A 101 3.78 18.12 4.42
CA LEU A 101 4.43 16.82 4.36
C LEU A 101 3.51 15.76 4.93
N VAL A 102 3.45 14.58 4.31
CA VAL A 102 2.82 13.40 4.90
C VAL A 102 3.90 12.40 5.33
N ILE A 103 3.79 11.84 6.53
CA ILE A 103 4.79 10.92 7.08
C ILE A 103 4.15 9.82 7.92
N GLY A 104 4.62 8.58 7.82
CA GLY A 104 4.16 7.47 8.67
C GLY A 104 3.64 6.26 7.90
N SER A 105 2.50 5.72 8.32
CA SER A 105 1.85 4.55 7.73
C SER A 105 1.35 4.82 6.32
N THR A 106 1.69 3.95 5.38
CA THR A 106 1.19 4.03 4.02
C THR A 106 -0.32 3.76 3.97
N SER A 107 -1.03 4.33 3.00
CA SER A 107 -2.42 3.97 2.67
C SER A 107 -2.73 4.58 1.30
N GLY A 108 -3.37 3.85 0.40
CA GLY A 108 -3.70 4.39 -0.93
C GLY A 108 -4.68 5.55 -0.87
N ALA A 109 -5.57 5.60 0.12
CA ALA A 109 -6.43 6.75 0.37
C ALA A 109 -5.58 7.98 0.74
N VAL A 110 -4.59 7.80 1.62
CA VAL A 110 -3.70 8.88 2.04
C VAL A 110 -2.76 9.33 0.91
N VAL A 111 -2.46 8.47 -0.07
CA VAL A 111 -1.77 8.89 -1.31
C VAL A 111 -2.59 9.95 -2.05
N HIS A 112 -3.91 9.76 -2.17
CA HIS A 112 -4.77 10.78 -2.79
C HIS A 112 -4.88 12.03 -1.93
N LEU A 113 -5.00 11.89 -0.61
CA LEU A 113 -4.95 13.05 0.28
C LEU A 113 -3.66 13.87 0.10
N ALA A 114 -2.50 13.21 0.05
CA ALA A 114 -1.22 13.87 -0.21
C ALA A 114 -1.18 14.55 -1.58
N ALA A 115 -1.74 13.91 -2.62
CA ALA A 115 -1.83 14.51 -3.96
C ALA A 115 -2.76 15.74 -3.98
N ALA A 116 -3.90 15.71 -3.30
CA ALA A 116 -4.80 16.86 -3.17
C ALA A 116 -4.09 18.06 -2.52
N LEU A 117 -3.23 17.83 -1.53
CA LEU A 117 -2.44 18.86 -0.85
C LEU A 117 -1.17 19.28 -1.61
N GLY A 118 -0.75 18.54 -2.64
CA GLY A 118 0.56 18.74 -3.27
C GLY A 118 1.73 18.39 -2.35
N ALA A 119 1.55 17.40 -1.46
CA ALA A 119 2.51 17.00 -0.44
C ALA A 119 3.33 15.75 -0.84
N PRO A 120 4.65 15.71 -0.53
CA PRO A 120 5.44 14.49 -0.57
C PRO A 120 5.06 13.55 0.58
N PHE A 121 5.48 12.28 0.47
CA PHE A 121 5.22 11.25 1.47
C PHE A 121 6.50 10.56 1.92
N LEU A 122 6.78 10.56 3.22
CA LEU A 122 7.92 9.85 3.81
C LEU A 122 7.41 8.61 4.58
N PRO A 123 7.58 7.39 4.05
CA PRO A 123 7.09 6.19 4.72
C PRO A 123 7.95 5.82 5.94
N GLN A 124 7.29 5.37 7.00
CA GLN A 124 7.96 4.78 8.17
C GLN A 124 8.45 3.36 7.88
N THR A 125 7.69 2.58 7.11
CA THR A 125 8.03 1.20 6.78
C THR A 125 8.51 1.10 5.35
N GLN A 126 9.62 0.39 5.13
CA GLN A 126 10.11 0.03 3.80
C GLN A 126 10.34 -1.48 3.69
N LEU A 127 10.15 -2.07 2.51
CA LEU A 127 10.35 -3.51 2.28
C LEU A 127 11.69 -3.81 1.61
N VAL A 128 12.40 -4.79 2.19
CA VAL A 128 13.52 -5.48 1.57
C VAL A 128 13.18 -6.96 1.43
N SER A 129 13.17 -7.46 0.20
CA SER A 129 12.98 -8.89 -0.07
C SER A 129 14.31 -9.62 -0.18
N VAL A 130 14.41 -10.78 0.46
CA VAL A 130 15.63 -11.58 0.50
C VAL A 130 15.39 -12.94 -0.12
N ARG A 131 16.30 -13.45 -0.94
CA ARG A 131 16.12 -14.76 -1.58
C ARG A 131 16.11 -15.88 -0.54
N ASP A 132 15.03 -16.65 -0.57
CA ASP A 132 14.88 -17.89 0.18
C ASP A 132 14.09 -18.88 -0.68
N THR A 133 14.79 -19.89 -1.18
CA THR A 133 14.19 -20.95 -1.98
C THR A 133 14.23 -22.30 -1.30
N ALA A 134 14.82 -22.36 -0.10
CA ALA A 134 15.03 -23.60 0.64
C ALA A 134 13.89 -23.87 1.62
N THR A 135 13.29 -22.81 2.15
CA THR A 135 12.16 -22.90 3.09
C THR A 135 10.86 -23.23 2.35
N HIS A 136 10.10 -24.18 2.91
CA HIS A 136 8.75 -24.47 2.43
C HIS A 136 7.78 -23.37 2.89
N PRO A 137 6.89 -22.83 2.01
CA PRO A 137 5.96 -21.76 2.39
C PRO A 137 5.09 -22.11 3.60
N ASP A 138 4.65 -23.36 3.71
CA ASP A 138 3.80 -23.82 4.83
C ASP A 138 4.60 -24.23 6.08
N ASP A 139 5.89 -23.93 6.12
CA ASP A 139 6.75 -24.13 7.29
C ASP A 139 7.18 -22.81 7.94
N PRO A 140 6.29 -22.19 8.75
CA PRO A 140 6.61 -20.93 9.42
C PRO A 140 7.78 -21.03 10.40
N ARG A 141 8.02 -22.20 11.01
CA ARG A 141 9.16 -22.39 11.92
C ARG A 141 10.47 -22.43 11.17
N ALA A 142 10.55 -23.20 10.09
CA ALA A 142 11.72 -23.19 9.22
C ALA A 142 11.97 -21.80 8.63
N ALA A 143 10.91 -21.06 8.26
CA ALA A 143 11.03 -19.68 7.78
C ALA A 143 11.65 -18.76 8.83
N LEU A 144 11.17 -18.83 10.08
CA LEU A 144 11.75 -18.10 11.19
C LEU A 144 13.24 -18.44 11.34
N ASP A 145 13.57 -19.73 11.45
CA ASP A 145 14.93 -20.20 11.73
C ASP A 145 15.92 -19.80 10.62
N ALA A 146 15.49 -19.88 9.36
CA ALA A 146 16.32 -19.54 8.21
C ALA A 146 16.68 -18.04 8.15
N ILE A 147 15.75 -17.16 8.53
CA ILE A 147 15.87 -15.72 8.30
C ILE A 147 16.23 -14.94 9.57
N ALA A 148 15.94 -15.45 10.77
CA ALA A 148 16.20 -14.76 12.03
C ALA A 148 17.66 -14.30 12.20
N PRO A 149 18.71 -15.10 11.90
CA PRO A 149 20.09 -14.63 12.01
C PRO A 149 20.39 -13.41 11.13
N LEU A 150 19.76 -13.35 9.96
CA LEU A 150 19.92 -12.26 9.00
C LEU A 150 19.16 -11.01 9.43
N ALA A 151 17.91 -11.17 9.86
CA ALA A 151 17.09 -10.08 10.36
C ALA A 151 17.74 -9.38 11.57
N ARG A 152 18.30 -10.17 12.52
CA ARG A 152 19.07 -9.65 13.67
C ARG A 152 20.28 -8.83 13.23
N ARG A 153 20.99 -9.28 12.20
CA ARG A 153 22.15 -8.53 11.68
C ARG A 153 21.71 -7.21 11.04
N VAL A 154 20.62 -7.20 10.27
CA VAL A 154 20.06 -5.95 9.70
C VAL A 154 19.69 -4.97 10.82
N ALA A 155 19.03 -5.43 11.88
CA ALA A 155 18.67 -4.60 13.03
C ALA A 155 19.90 -4.08 13.81
N ALA A 156 20.96 -4.88 13.91
CA ALA A 156 22.20 -4.46 14.56
C ALA A 156 22.97 -3.41 13.74
N ASP A 157 22.97 -3.56 12.41
CA ASP A 157 23.63 -2.63 11.48
C ASP A 157 22.85 -1.32 11.28
N ASN A 158 21.59 -1.27 11.72
CA ASN A 158 20.68 -0.13 11.55
C ASN A 158 19.96 0.14 12.89
N PRO A 159 20.57 0.89 13.84
CA PRO A 159 20.04 1.04 15.19
C PRO A 159 18.68 1.75 15.25
N GLY A 160 18.38 2.64 14.30
CA GLY A 160 17.14 3.42 14.23
C GLY A 160 15.92 2.67 13.66
N ILE A 161 15.98 1.35 13.47
CA ILE A 161 14.87 0.56 12.92
C ILE A 161 14.54 -0.69 13.74
N ALA A 162 13.30 -1.13 13.62
CA ALA A 162 12.88 -2.50 13.89
C ALA A 162 12.75 -3.30 12.59
N VAL A 163 13.05 -4.59 12.65
CA VAL A 163 12.96 -5.51 11.51
C VAL A 163 11.87 -6.54 11.77
N HIS A 164 10.83 -6.55 10.95
CA HIS A 164 9.81 -7.58 10.96
C HIS A 164 10.05 -8.54 9.78
N HIS A 165 10.29 -9.81 10.09
CA HIS A 165 10.16 -10.89 9.12
C HIS A 165 8.68 -11.28 9.03
N MET A 166 7.99 -10.83 7.98
CA MET A 166 6.61 -11.19 7.72
C MET A 166 6.55 -12.39 6.77
N HIS A 167 5.91 -13.47 7.22
CA HIS A 167 5.76 -14.71 6.47
C HIS A 167 4.27 -15.04 6.32
N ASP A 168 3.73 -14.89 5.10
CA ASP A 168 2.33 -15.17 4.80
C ASP A 168 2.17 -16.17 3.63
N PRO A 169 1.96 -17.46 3.93
CA PRO A 169 1.65 -18.47 2.91
C PRO A 169 0.18 -18.45 2.47
N GLY A 170 -0.69 -17.72 3.17
CA GLY A 170 -2.12 -17.68 2.91
C GLY A 170 -2.47 -16.78 1.74
N GLN A 171 -1.99 -15.53 1.74
CA GLN A 171 -2.33 -14.55 0.71
C GLN A 171 -1.20 -14.34 -0.29
N ASP A 172 0.05 -14.49 0.15
CA ASP A 172 1.22 -14.18 -0.67
C ASP A 172 2.00 -15.40 -1.16
N ARG A 173 1.50 -16.63 -0.97
CA ARG A 173 2.15 -17.96 -1.21
C ARG A 173 3.25 -18.05 -2.29
N ALA A 174 3.07 -17.40 -3.45
CA ALA A 174 4.06 -17.41 -4.53
C ALA A 174 5.40 -16.74 -4.14
N MET A 175 5.34 -15.76 -3.23
CA MET A 175 6.46 -14.98 -2.72
C MET A 175 7.31 -15.75 -1.69
N PRO A 176 6.77 -16.26 -0.55
CA PRO A 176 7.54 -17.05 0.42
C PRO A 176 8.13 -18.34 -0.16
N ALA A 177 7.70 -18.78 -1.35
CA ALA A 177 8.33 -19.89 -2.07
C ALA A 177 9.68 -19.54 -2.73
N LYS A 178 10.03 -18.25 -2.79
CA LYS A 178 11.24 -17.73 -3.44
C LYS A 178 11.97 -16.64 -2.68
N MET A 179 11.32 -16.00 -1.70
CA MET A 179 11.90 -14.91 -0.93
C MET A 179 11.21 -14.70 0.42
N ALA A 180 11.95 -14.18 1.38
CA ALA A 180 11.46 -13.67 2.66
C ALA A 180 11.28 -12.15 2.62
N HIS A 181 10.28 -11.63 3.35
CA HIS A 181 10.01 -10.21 3.46
C HIS A 181 10.57 -9.65 4.77
N LEU A 182 11.53 -8.73 4.67
CA LEU A 182 12.00 -7.94 5.80
C LEU A 182 11.41 -6.53 5.71
N ARG A 183 10.42 -6.25 6.56
CA ARG A 183 9.85 -4.92 6.73
C ARG A 183 10.73 -4.15 7.72
N LEU A 184 11.36 -3.09 7.23
CA LEU A 184 12.21 -2.20 8.00
C LEU A 184 11.35 -1.03 8.48
N LYS A 185 11.03 -1.00 9.78
CA LYS A 185 10.14 -0.02 10.39
C LYS A 185 10.96 0.97 11.21
N ARG A 186 10.94 2.25 10.83
CA ARG A 186 11.76 3.27 11.48
C ARG A 186 11.23 3.60 12.88
N LEU A 187 12.15 3.71 13.83
CA LEU A 187 11.89 4.05 15.23
C LEU A 187 12.16 5.53 15.52
N GLU A 188 12.98 6.17 14.70
CA GLU A 188 13.34 7.60 14.72
C GLU A 188 13.22 8.17 13.30
N LEU A 189 13.46 9.46 13.07
CA LEU A 189 13.46 10.13 11.76
C LEU A 189 14.79 10.00 11.03
N GLY A 190 15.92 10.03 11.73
CA GLY A 190 17.25 10.00 11.12
C GLY A 190 17.54 11.19 10.19
N GLU A 191 18.82 11.41 9.92
CA GLU A 191 19.31 12.66 9.32
C GLU A 191 18.64 13.00 7.97
N THR A 192 18.38 12.00 7.13
CA THR A 192 17.82 12.24 5.79
C THR A 192 16.39 12.78 5.83
N TYR A 193 15.52 12.26 6.70
CA TYR A 193 14.16 12.79 6.83
C TYR A 193 14.13 14.07 7.67
N GLU A 194 15.00 14.22 8.68
CA GLU A 194 15.13 15.49 9.42
C GLU A 194 15.46 16.64 8.48
N ARG A 195 16.50 16.48 7.65
CA ARG A 195 16.91 17.46 6.66
C ARG A 195 15.81 17.74 5.64
N PHE A 196 15.00 16.73 5.28
CA PHE A 196 13.87 16.95 4.38
C PHE A 196 12.82 17.89 5.00
N ILE A 197 12.47 17.67 6.27
CA ILE A 197 11.52 18.52 7.00
C ILE A 197 12.06 19.95 7.10
N GLU A 198 13.34 20.10 7.43
CA GLU A 198 14.00 21.40 7.63
C GLU A 198 14.18 22.21 6.34
N GLU A 199 14.49 21.55 5.21
CA GLU A 199 14.92 22.25 4.00
C GLU A 199 13.87 22.30 2.89
N ARG A 200 12.86 21.42 2.91
CA ARG A 200 11.97 21.21 1.76
C ARG A 200 10.54 21.70 1.97
N LEU A 201 10.18 22.12 3.16
CA LEU A 201 8.82 22.58 3.46
C LEU A 201 8.71 24.10 3.36
N ALA A 202 7.54 24.59 2.93
CA ALA A 202 7.23 26.01 2.99
C ALA A 202 7.15 26.45 4.46
N PRO A 203 7.47 27.72 4.80
CA PRO A 203 7.37 28.21 6.17
C PRO A 203 5.99 27.93 6.79
N GLY A 204 5.95 27.31 7.97
CA GLY A 204 4.71 26.98 8.67
C GLY A 204 3.89 25.83 8.05
N ALA A 205 4.37 25.18 6.97
CA ALA A 205 3.70 24.03 6.38
C ALA A 205 3.54 22.89 7.41
N PRO A 206 2.37 22.25 7.49
CA PRO A 206 2.15 21.19 8.46
C PRO A 206 2.83 19.87 8.07
N VAL A 207 3.25 19.13 9.10
CA VAL A 207 3.64 17.73 9.00
C VAL A 207 2.44 16.88 9.45
N ILE A 208 1.86 16.14 8.51
CA ILE A 208 0.74 15.23 8.74
C ILE A 208 1.30 13.84 9.05
N GLN A 209 1.26 13.47 10.32
CA GLN A 209 1.66 12.16 10.82
C GLN A 209 0.51 11.15 10.70
N VAL A 210 0.73 10.10 9.94
CA VAL A 210 -0.27 9.06 9.62
C VAL A 210 -0.01 7.82 10.47
N GLU A 211 -0.99 7.47 11.28
CA GLU A 211 -0.86 6.42 12.29
C GLU A 211 -1.93 5.34 12.11
N CYS A 212 -1.55 4.26 11.42
CA CYS A 212 -2.35 3.04 11.44
C CYS A 212 -2.07 2.30 12.76
N THR A 213 -3.06 2.18 13.64
CA THR A 213 -2.88 1.54 14.95
C THR A 213 -3.00 0.02 14.90
N ARG A 214 -3.11 -0.58 13.69
CA ARG A 214 -3.17 -2.02 13.53
C ARG A 214 -1.96 -2.70 14.16
N ASP A 215 -2.24 -3.70 14.99
CA ASP A 215 -1.24 -4.59 15.57
C ASP A 215 -1.40 -6.02 15.05
N TRP A 216 -0.43 -6.88 15.37
CA TRP A 216 -0.43 -8.29 15.02
C TRP A 216 0.35 -9.12 16.04
N ARG A 217 -0.01 -10.39 16.24
CA ARG A 217 0.76 -11.36 17.04
C ARG A 217 2.14 -11.59 16.46
N THR A 218 3.16 -11.36 17.27
CA THR A 218 4.55 -11.51 16.84
C THR A 218 5.35 -12.32 17.85
N ARG A 219 6.43 -12.94 17.36
CA ARG A 219 7.46 -13.59 18.17
C ARG A 219 8.73 -12.78 18.09
N GLU A 220 9.25 -12.32 19.22
CA GLU A 220 10.57 -11.72 19.28
C GLU A 220 11.63 -12.78 19.01
N VAL A 221 12.50 -12.47 18.05
CA VAL A 221 13.63 -13.34 17.72
C VAL A 221 14.95 -12.67 18.08
N GLY A 222 14.98 -11.39 18.44
CA GLY A 222 16.16 -10.70 18.94
C GLY A 222 15.86 -9.22 19.14
N ASP A 223 16.87 -8.46 19.58
CA ASP A 223 16.74 -7.01 19.79
C ASP A 223 16.19 -6.32 18.52
N ARG A 224 15.07 -5.62 18.67
CA ARG A 224 14.30 -4.96 17.60
C ARG A 224 13.98 -5.86 16.39
N THR A 225 13.91 -7.18 16.58
CA THR A 225 13.73 -8.15 15.50
C THR A 225 12.57 -9.08 15.80
N TYR A 226 11.56 -9.09 14.93
CA TYR A 226 10.29 -9.78 15.16
C TYR A 226 9.92 -10.68 13.99
N PHE A 227 9.27 -11.80 14.29
CA PHE A 227 8.63 -12.66 13.31
C PHE A 227 7.12 -12.48 13.38
N GLN A 228 6.49 -12.24 12.22
CA GLN A 228 5.05 -12.10 12.06
C GLN A 228 4.55 -13.21 11.12
N PHE A 229 3.63 -14.05 11.58
CA PHE A 229 2.98 -15.05 10.74
C PHE A 229 1.62 -14.55 10.25
N GLY A 230 1.46 -14.52 8.93
CA GLY A 230 0.29 -13.94 8.28
C GLY A 230 0.35 -12.42 8.12
N CYS A 231 -0.64 -11.89 7.41
CA CYS A 231 -0.77 -10.46 7.15
C CYS A 231 -2.24 -10.07 6.98
N LEU A 232 -2.49 -8.76 7.02
CA LEU A 232 -3.83 -8.20 6.89
C LEU A 232 -4.44 -8.47 5.49
N GLY A 233 -5.57 -9.19 5.44
CA GLY A 233 -6.25 -9.50 4.18
C GLY A 233 -7.59 -10.19 4.35
N GLY A 234 -7.75 -11.36 3.70
CA GLY A 234 -9.00 -12.14 3.69
C GLY A 234 -9.04 -13.32 4.67
N ILE A 235 -7.90 -13.65 5.28
CA ILE A 235 -7.79 -14.64 6.36
C ILE A 235 -7.72 -13.87 7.69
N PRO A 236 -8.64 -14.11 8.65
CA PRO A 236 -8.53 -13.59 10.02
C PRO A 236 -7.22 -14.01 10.66
N GLU A 237 -6.67 -13.17 11.54
CA GLU A 237 -5.41 -13.45 12.25
C GLU A 237 -5.48 -14.78 13.01
N GLU A 238 -6.63 -15.11 13.59
CA GLU A 238 -6.87 -16.32 14.36
C GLU A 238 -6.64 -17.58 13.51
N GLU A 239 -7.08 -17.59 12.25
CA GLU A 239 -6.96 -18.75 11.36
C GLU A 239 -5.51 -19.04 10.92
N TYR A 240 -4.59 -18.08 11.11
CA TYR A 240 -3.16 -18.36 10.95
C TYR A 240 -2.60 -19.18 12.11
N HIS A 241 -3.18 -19.07 13.31
CA HIS A 241 -2.70 -19.75 14.51
C HIS A 241 -3.53 -20.98 14.88
N ASP A 242 -4.81 -21.00 14.49
CA ASP A 242 -5.75 -22.09 14.71
C ASP A 242 -6.27 -22.57 13.35
N THR A 243 -5.65 -23.65 12.84
CA THR A 243 -6.00 -24.18 11.52
C THR A 243 -7.39 -24.83 11.57
N GLY A 244 -8.38 -24.16 10.96
CA GLY A 244 -9.69 -24.73 10.68
C GLY A 244 -9.79 -25.41 9.30
N GLU A 245 -10.93 -26.05 9.03
CA GLU A 245 -11.21 -26.77 7.77
C GLU A 245 -10.91 -25.92 6.52
N ARG A 246 -11.22 -24.62 6.56
CA ARG A 246 -10.97 -23.69 5.46
C ARG A 246 -9.49 -23.58 5.08
N ILE A 247 -8.59 -23.63 6.05
CA ILE A 247 -7.14 -23.58 5.81
C ILE A 247 -6.65 -24.95 5.33
N THR A 248 -7.13 -26.06 5.89
CA THR A 248 -6.83 -27.40 5.41
C THR A 248 -7.22 -27.58 3.93
N ASP A 249 -8.43 -27.19 3.55
CA ASP A 249 -8.92 -27.22 2.17
C ASP A 249 -8.05 -26.37 1.23
N PHE A 250 -7.63 -25.20 1.70
CA PHE A 250 -6.71 -24.34 0.97
C PHE A 250 -5.36 -25.02 0.74
N LEU A 251 -4.78 -25.64 1.77
CA LEU A 251 -3.51 -26.35 1.70
C LEU A 251 -3.58 -27.54 0.73
N HIS A 252 -4.67 -28.32 0.77
CA HIS A 252 -4.92 -29.43 -0.16
C HIS A 252 -5.05 -28.94 -1.61
N THR A 253 -5.82 -27.87 -1.81
CA THR A 253 -5.96 -27.23 -3.14
C THR A 253 -4.62 -26.71 -3.65
N ALA A 254 -3.79 -26.19 -2.75
CA ALA A 254 -2.44 -25.72 -3.03
C ALA A 254 -1.41 -26.84 -3.19
N LYS A 255 -1.82 -28.11 -3.01
CA LYS A 255 -0.99 -29.31 -3.03
C LYS A 255 0.15 -29.26 -2.01
N SER A 256 -0.13 -28.70 -0.83
CA SER A 256 0.72 -28.83 0.34
C SER A 256 0.71 -30.28 0.83
N ASP A 257 1.81 -30.72 1.43
CA ASP A 257 1.93 -31.97 2.18
C ASP A 257 1.49 -31.82 3.65
N ARG A 258 0.98 -30.64 4.03
CA ARG A 258 0.52 -30.30 5.38
C ARG A 258 -0.98 -30.09 5.41
N ASP A 259 -1.58 -30.47 6.53
CA ASP A 259 -3.00 -30.24 6.81
C ASP A 259 -3.27 -28.96 7.60
N GLY A 260 -2.21 -28.31 8.10
CA GLY A 260 -2.27 -27.05 8.84
C GLY A 260 -0.92 -26.37 8.96
N TRP A 261 -0.92 -25.18 9.55
CA TRP A 261 0.29 -24.44 9.88
C TRP A 261 0.62 -24.57 11.36
N GLU A 262 1.91 -24.67 11.68
CA GLU A 262 2.41 -24.72 13.06
C GLU A 262 3.33 -23.52 13.34
N PRO A 263 2.80 -22.28 13.42
CA PRO A 263 3.63 -21.12 13.69
C PRO A 263 4.34 -21.21 15.04
N PRO A 264 5.45 -20.46 15.22
CA PRO A 264 6.03 -20.25 16.54
C PRO A 264 5.04 -19.51 17.44
N GLU A 265 5.04 -19.83 18.75
CA GLU A 265 4.18 -19.17 19.73
C GLU A 265 4.51 -17.66 19.78
N PRO A 266 3.52 -16.77 19.58
CA PRO A 266 3.73 -15.33 19.73
C PRO A 266 3.98 -14.96 21.20
N ASP A 267 4.75 -13.90 21.43
CA ASP A 267 5.04 -13.39 22.78
C ASP A 267 4.44 -12.01 23.07
N ALA A 268 4.05 -11.26 22.03
CA ALA A 268 3.33 -10.00 22.20
C ALA A 268 2.54 -9.63 20.95
N ARG A 269 1.68 -8.62 21.11
CA ARG A 269 1.15 -7.84 19.98
C ARG A 269 2.04 -6.62 19.77
N ARG A 270 2.43 -6.39 18.52
CA ARG A 270 3.28 -5.26 18.11
C ARG A 270 2.65 -4.62 16.86
N PRO A 271 3.03 -3.37 16.50
CA PRO A 271 2.54 -2.76 15.26
C PRO A 271 2.72 -3.70 14.07
N GLU A 272 1.67 -3.83 13.25
CA GLU A 272 1.66 -4.72 12.09
C GLU A 272 2.83 -4.38 11.15
N ALA A 273 3.47 -5.41 10.60
CA ALA A 273 4.74 -5.31 9.90
C ALA A 273 4.72 -4.33 8.72
N GLU A 274 3.65 -4.29 7.92
CA GLU A 274 3.54 -3.41 6.76
C GLU A 274 2.97 -2.03 7.11
N TRP A 275 1.76 -2.00 7.65
CA TRP A 275 0.94 -0.80 7.77
C TRP A 275 1.03 -0.18 9.16
N GLY A 276 1.19 -0.99 10.21
CA GLY A 276 1.13 -0.53 11.61
C GLY A 276 2.19 0.52 11.93
N PHE A 277 1.79 1.62 12.57
CA PHE A 277 2.68 2.70 12.96
C PHE A 277 3.47 2.34 14.23
N HIS A 278 4.79 2.53 14.22
CA HIS A 278 5.60 2.41 15.44
C HIS A 278 5.62 3.74 16.20
N PRO A 279 5.11 3.79 17.44
CA PRO A 279 4.93 5.05 18.17
C PRO A 279 6.24 5.75 18.54
N SER A 280 7.37 5.02 18.64
CA SER A 280 8.68 5.63 18.94
C SER A 280 9.08 6.76 17.99
N MET A 281 8.63 6.73 16.73
CA MET A 281 8.96 7.76 15.75
C MET A 281 8.18 9.06 15.98
N ALA A 282 7.05 9.03 16.72
CA ALA A 282 6.18 10.17 16.92
C ALA A 282 6.83 11.33 17.67
N GLU A 283 7.60 11.03 18.72
CA GLU A 283 8.30 12.05 19.50
C GLU A 283 9.36 12.73 18.64
N ASP A 284 10.03 11.97 17.79
CA ASP A 284 11.08 12.48 16.92
C ASP A 284 10.51 13.38 15.81
N ILE A 285 9.37 12.97 15.21
CA ILE A 285 8.61 13.81 14.27
C ILE A 285 8.24 15.14 14.91
N ARG A 286 7.67 15.11 16.11
CA ARG A 286 7.29 16.33 16.84
C ARG A 286 8.48 17.23 17.12
N ARG A 287 9.58 16.66 17.65
CA ARG A 287 10.81 17.39 17.97
C ARG A 287 11.36 18.15 16.77
N VAL A 288 11.43 17.50 15.61
CA VAL A 288 12.03 18.08 14.39
C VAL A 288 11.11 19.11 13.75
N ALA A 289 9.81 18.83 13.71
CA ALA A 289 8.81 19.76 13.20
C ALA A 289 8.75 21.03 14.06
N GLU A 290 8.71 20.91 15.40
CA GLU A 290 8.73 22.05 16.33
C GLU A 290 10.01 22.88 16.20
N ARG A 291 11.18 22.24 16.08
CA ARG A 291 12.46 22.93 15.86
C ARG A 291 12.48 23.76 14.57
N SER A 292 11.64 23.40 13.61
CA SER A 292 11.58 24.00 12.27
C SER A 292 10.31 24.83 12.04
N ASP A 293 9.58 25.17 13.12
CA ASP A 293 8.32 25.93 13.10
C ASP A 293 7.23 25.30 12.20
N HIS A 294 7.19 23.97 12.12
CA HIS A 294 6.15 23.21 11.40
C HIS A 294 5.15 22.61 12.39
N PRO A 295 3.84 22.93 12.28
CA PRO A 295 2.83 22.29 13.12
C PRO A 295 2.67 20.82 12.74
N VAL A 296 2.49 19.96 13.73
CA VAL A 296 2.16 18.54 13.51
C VAL A 296 0.65 18.35 13.59
N ARG A 297 0.09 17.62 12.61
CA ARG A 297 -1.28 17.10 12.64
C ARG A 297 -1.23 15.58 12.60
N ARG A 298 -2.07 14.91 13.38
CA ARG A 298 -2.11 13.44 13.45
C ARG A 298 -3.38 12.94 12.80
N LEU A 299 -3.23 12.02 11.84
CA LEU A 299 -4.30 11.24 11.24
C LEU A 299 -4.20 9.81 11.75
N VAL A 300 -5.09 9.42 12.66
CA VAL A 300 -5.04 8.14 13.38
C VAL A 300 -6.22 7.26 12.98
N PHE A 301 -5.99 5.99 12.70
CA PHE A 301 -7.05 5.03 12.33
C PHE A 301 -6.60 3.57 12.58
N GLU A 302 -7.54 2.65 12.72
CA GLU A 302 -7.20 1.26 13.03
C GLU A 302 -6.74 0.45 11.81
N ASP A 303 -7.49 0.46 10.71
CA ASP A 303 -7.20 -0.31 9.49
C ASP A 303 -6.78 0.65 8.36
N PRO A 304 -5.76 0.31 7.53
CA PRO A 304 -5.25 1.19 6.48
C PRO A 304 -6.28 1.63 5.44
N GLN A 305 -7.40 0.90 5.29
CA GLN A 305 -8.48 1.25 4.38
C GLN A 305 -9.49 2.26 4.98
N VAL A 306 -9.52 2.43 6.30
CA VAL A 306 -10.48 3.34 6.98
C VAL A 306 -10.50 4.75 6.39
N PRO A 307 -9.37 5.38 6.02
CA PRO A 307 -9.39 6.72 5.43
C PRO A 307 -10.08 6.83 4.05
N SER A 308 -10.42 5.72 3.38
CA SER A 308 -10.97 5.75 2.02
C SER A 308 -12.28 6.52 1.91
N ALA A 309 -13.22 6.35 2.85
CA ALA A 309 -14.50 7.07 2.83
C ALA A 309 -14.29 8.58 3.10
N PHE A 310 -13.42 8.92 4.07
CA PHE A 310 -13.05 10.31 4.35
C PHE A 310 -12.46 10.99 3.11
N VAL A 311 -11.47 10.36 2.47
CA VAL A 311 -10.79 10.95 1.30
C VAL A 311 -11.74 11.05 0.11
N ALA A 312 -12.63 10.07 -0.08
CA ALA A 312 -13.64 10.11 -1.13
C ALA A 312 -14.59 11.30 -0.95
N ASP A 313 -15.16 11.48 0.24
CA ASP A 313 -16.07 12.60 0.53
C ASP A 313 -15.34 13.95 0.48
N PHE A 314 -14.09 14.00 0.93
CA PHE A 314 -13.24 15.19 0.82
C PHE A 314 -13.05 15.59 -0.65
N TYR A 315 -12.70 14.65 -1.53
CA TYR A 315 -12.60 14.90 -2.98
C TYR A 315 -13.93 15.32 -3.58
N ARG A 316 -15.02 14.68 -3.15
CA ARG A 316 -16.37 14.99 -3.62
C ARG A 316 -16.79 16.41 -3.28
N SER A 317 -16.51 16.86 -2.05
CA SER A 317 -16.77 18.24 -1.61
C SER A 317 -15.94 19.24 -2.44
N TRP A 318 -14.65 18.98 -2.62
CA TRP A 318 -13.74 19.80 -3.41
C TRP A 318 -14.18 19.92 -4.88
N TYR A 319 -14.64 18.84 -5.48
CA TYR A 319 -15.17 18.86 -6.85
C TYR A 319 -16.43 19.72 -6.97
N ARG A 320 -17.33 19.67 -5.97
CA ARG A 320 -18.55 20.49 -5.96
C ARG A 320 -18.27 21.97 -5.81
N GLU A 321 -17.33 22.35 -4.95
CA GLU A 321 -16.87 23.74 -4.82
C GLU A 321 -16.35 24.31 -6.14
N ARG A 322 -15.82 23.44 -7.00
CA ARG A 322 -15.32 23.76 -8.35
C ARG A 322 -16.39 23.63 -9.45
N GLY A 323 -17.64 23.34 -9.10
CA GLY A 323 -18.75 23.19 -10.05
C GLY A 323 -18.76 21.87 -10.82
N LEU A 324 -18.02 20.85 -10.38
CA LEU A 324 -18.09 19.50 -10.92
C LEU A 324 -19.15 18.68 -10.17
N ALA A 325 -19.71 17.66 -10.82
CA ALA A 325 -20.77 16.83 -10.22
C ALA A 325 -20.29 16.02 -9.01
N GLY A 326 -19.03 15.55 -9.03
CA GLY A 326 -18.45 14.75 -7.95
C GLY A 326 -19.11 13.37 -7.77
N ASN A 327 -19.73 12.81 -8.81
CA ASN A 327 -20.50 11.57 -8.76
C ASN A 327 -19.92 10.45 -9.65
N ARG A 328 -18.63 10.57 -10.00
CA ARG A 328 -17.82 9.53 -10.64
C ARG A 328 -16.86 8.95 -9.60
N LEU A 329 -17.04 7.69 -9.24
CA LEU A 329 -16.17 6.97 -8.30
C LEU A 329 -15.13 6.16 -9.08
N LEU A 330 -13.86 6.29 -8.69
CA LEU A 330 -12.77 5.42 -9.12
C LEU A 330 -12.29 4.62 -7.92
N VAL A 331 -12.60 3.34 -7.91
CA VAL A 331 -12.17 2.40 -6.88
C VAL A 331 -10.84 1.77 -7.31
N GLU A 332 -9.80 1.95 -6.51
CA GLU A 332 -8.43 1.50 -6.77
C GLU A 332 -7.98 0.47 -5.72
N SER A 333 -7.09 -0.46 -6.07
CA SER A 333 -6.79 -1.60 -5.20
C SER A 333 -5.30 -1.84 -5.02
N TYR A 334 -4.89 -2.00 -3.75
CA TYR A 334 -3.49 -2.12 -3.33
C TYR A 334 -2.66 -1.08 -4.11
N VAL A 335 -1.49 -1.40 -4.66
CA VAL A 335 -0.61 -0.44 -5.35
C VAL A 335 -1.05 0.05 -6.75
N GLN A 336 -2.24 -0.29 -7.23
CA GLN A 336 -2.74 0.14 -8.55
C GLN A 336 -3.54 1.45 -8.45
N TRP A 337 -2.85 2.53 -8.09
CA TRP A 337 -3.43 3.88 -8.05
C TRP A 337 -2.67 4.86 -8.97
N ASP A 338 -3.35 5.88 -9.48
CA ASP A 338 -2.73 7.01 -10.19
C ASP A 338 -3.44 8.34 -9.85
N PRO A 339 -2.94 9.10 -8.86
CA PRO A 339 -3.55 10.36 -8.43
C PRO A 339 -3.68 11.40 -9.54
N LEU A 340 -2.77 11.38 -10.54
CA LEU A 340 -2.84 12.29 -11.67
C LEU A 340 -4.08 12.01 -12.51
N TRP A 341 -4.33 10.73 -12.82
CA TRP A 341 -5.48 10.36 -13.64
C TRP A 341 -6.80 10.49 -12.88
N ALA A 342 -6.84 10.16 -11.58
CA ALA A 342 -8.01 10.41 -10.75
C ALA A 342 -8.45 11.88 -10.82
N LEU A 343 -7.52 12.83 -10.69
CA LEU A 343 -7.80 14.26 -10.81
C LEU A 343 -8.14 14.70 -12.24
N LYS A 344 -7.41 14.21 -13.24
CA LYS A 344 -7.65 14.58 -14.65
C LYS A 344 -9.02 14.16 -15.15
N VAL A 345 -9.56 13.04 -14.68
CA VAL A 345 -10.89 12.57 -15.10
C VAL A 345 -11.99 12.98 -14.12
N GLY A 346 -11.66 13.80 -13.11
CA GLY A 346 -12.60 14.26 -12.09
C GLY A 346 -13.25 13.12 -11.31
N ALA A 347 -12.53 12.00 -11.13
CA ALA A 347 -13.02 10.86 -10.37
C ALA A 347 -12.67 11.01 -8.89
N VAL A 348 -13.62 10.64 -8.04
CA VAL A 348 -13.47 10.54 -6.60
C VAL A 348 -12.77 9.22 -6.29
N PRO A 349 -11.59 9.21 -5.64
CA PRO A 349 -10.87 7.98 -5.35
C PRO A 349 -11.45 7.28 -4.13
N PHE A 350 -11.63 5.96 -4.22
CA PHE A 350 -11.87 5.10 -3.06
C PHE A 350 -10.87 3.95 -3.09
N TRP A 351 -10.06 3.83 -2.05
CA TRP A 351 -8.99 2.84 -2.04
C TRP A 351 -9.40 1.56 -1.32
N LEU A 352 -9.00 0.42 -1.88
CA LEU A 352 -9.14 -0.91 -1.30
C LEU A 352 -7.77 -1.43 -0.90
N ARG A 353 -7.61 -1.86 0.36
CA ARG A 353 -6.33 -2.45 0.81
C ARG A 353 -5.98 -3.68 -0.01
N PHE A 354 -6.97 -4.52 -0.33
CA PHE A 354 -6.83 -5.68 -1.21
C PHE A 354 -8.16 -6.09 -1.85
N ASN A 355 -8.13 -7.11 -2.70
CA ASN A 355 -9.27 -7.69 -3.41
C ASN A 355 -10.03 -8.76 -2.60
N MET A 356 -10.16 -8.53 -1.28
CA MET A 356 -10.68 -9.49 -0.29
C MET A 356 -12.06 -9.09 0.23
N ARG A 357 -12.78 -10.04 0.88
CA ARG A 357 -14.13 -9.81 1.42
C ARG A 357 -14.26 -8.54 2.27
N PRO A 358 -13.40 -8.28 3.28
CA PRO A 358 -13.52 -7.07 4.09
C PRO A 358 -13.43 -5.77 3.28
N SER A 359 -12.66 -5.77 2.18
CA SER A 359 -12.57 -4.60 1.30
C SER A 359 -13.82 -4.42 0.44
N LEU A 360 -14.48 -5.50 0.01
CA LEU A 360 -15.78 -5.42 -0.67
C LEU A 360 -16.87 -4.94 0.27
N ASP A 361 -16.88 -5.44 1.51
CA ASP A 361 -17.88 -5.08 2.52
C ASP A 361 -17.77 -3.57 2.82
N ALA A 362 -16.57 -3.07 3.11
CA ALA A 362 -16.34 -1.65 3.33
C ALA A 362 -16.70 -0.75 2.13
N LEU A 363 -16.48 -1.21 0.89
CA LEU A 363 -16.95 -0.49 -0.31
C LEU A 363 -18.49 -0.50 -0.38
N THR A 364 -19.11 -1.64 -0.09
CA THR A 364 -20.57 -1.80 -0.14
C THR A 364 -21.24 -0.89 0.89
N ASP A 365 -20.71 -0.85 2.11
CA ASP A 365 -21.19 0.03 3.19
C ASP A 365 -21.11 1.50 2.77
N TYR A 366 -19.99 1.94 2.18
CA TYR A 366 -19.82 3.31 1.69
C TYR A 366 -20.82 3.68 0.57
N LEU A 367 -21.04 2.77 -0.38
CA LEU A 367 -21.99 2.97 -1.47
C LEU A 367 -23.45 3.00 -0.97
N GLU A 368 -23.78 2.16 0.01
CA GLU A 368 -25.10 2.13 0.65
C GLU A 368 -25.36 3.39 1.47
N GLU A 369 -24.37 3.87 2.23
CA GLU A 369 -24.43 5.13 2.94
C GLU A 369 -24.64 6.30 1.98
N SER A 370 -23.91 6.34 0.87
CA SER A 370 -24.04 7.37 -0.17
C SER A 370 -25.45 7.41 -0.77
N GLU A 371 -26.01 6.25 -1.17
CA GLU A 371 -27.37 6.18 -1.72
C GLU A 371 -28.41 6.57 -0.66
N SER A 372 -28.26 6.10 0.58
CA SER A 372 -29.18 6.39 1.69
C SER A 372 -29.18 7.85 2.10
N ALA A 373 -28.04 8.53 1.97
CA ALA A 373 -27.90 9.98 2.18
C ALA A 373 -28.48 10.81 1.03
N GLY A 374 -29.01 10.18 -0.03
CA GLY A 374 -29.51 10.86 -1.22
C GLY A 374 -28.39 11.42 -2.09
N ASP A 375 -27.16 10.91 -1.93
CA ASP A 375 -25.96 11.36 -2.64
C ASP A 375 -25.33 10.23 -3.49
N PRO A 376 -26.05 9.75 -4.50
CA PRO A 376 -25.75 8.55 -5.29
C PRO A 376 -24.51 8.71 -6.21
N TRP A 377 -24.08 7.60 -6.80
CA TRP A 377 -23.02 7.57 -7.81
C TRP A 377 -23.60 7.39 -9.22
N ASP A 378 -23.19 8.23 -10.17
CA ASP A 378 -23.58 8.08 -11.59
C ASP A 378 -22.70 7.03 -12.28
N GLU A 379 -21.39 7.10 -12.02
CA GLU A 379 -20.40 6.22 -12.61
C GLU A 379 -19.53 5.58 -11.53
N ILE A 380 -19.31 4.27 -11.62
CA ILE A 380 -18.39 3.54 -10.76
C ILE A 380 -17.41 2.74 -11.63
N HIS A 381 -16.15 3.10 -11.53
CA HIS A 381 -15.01 2.46 -12.20
C HIS A 381 -14.23 1.66 -11.16
N LEU A 382 -14.17 0.34 -11.29
CA LEU A 382 -13.53 -0.52 -10.30
C LEU A 382 -12.28 -1.20 -10.85
N ASN A 383 -11.14 -0.93 -10.24
CA ASN A 383 -9.93 -1.72 -10.41
C ASN A 383 -9.74 -2.68 -9.23
N VAL A 384 -9.41 -3.93 -9.54
CA VAL A 384 -9.00 -4.93 -8.53
C VAL A 384 -7.62 -5.50 -8.82
N PHE A 385 -6.76 -5.50 -7.80
CA PHE A 385 -5.40 -6.01 -7.90
C PHE A 385 -5.38 -7.54 -8.11
N SER A 386 -4.58 -8.02 -9.07
CA SER A 386 -4.36 -9.45 -9.30
C SER A 386 -3.02 -9.92 -8.73
N ARG A 387 -3.08 -10.74 -7.68
CA ARG A 387 -1.89 -11.19 -6.91
C ARG A 387 -1.30 -12.51 -7.39
N GLY A 388 -1.88 -13.14 -8.41
CA GLY A 388 -1.32 -14.40 -8.93
C GLY A 388 -1.70 -15.66 -8.14
N LEU A 389 -2.55 -15.52 -7.11
CA LEU A 389 -2.99 -16.63 -6.24
C LEU A 389 -4.51 -16.59 -6.01
N LYS A 390 -5.11 -17.79 -5.93
CA LYS A 390 -6.42 -17.97 -5.32
C LYS A 390 -6.20 -18.27 -3.85
N SER A 391 -6.41 -17.28 -2.99
CA SER A 391 -6.32 -17.42 -1.53
C SER A 391 -7.70 -17.39 -0.88
N PRO A 392 -7.84 -17.90 0.36
CA PRO A 392 -9.08 -17.78 1.11
C PRO A 392 -9.46 -16.31 1.28
N GLY A 393 -10.73 -16.00 1.05
CA GLY A 393 -11.27 -14.64 1.17
C GLY A 393 -11.17 -13.77 -0.08
N VAL A 394 -10.54 -14.23 -1.17
CA VAL A 394 -10.57 -13.52 -2.46
C VAL A 394 -12.00 -13.47 -2.99
N VAL A 395 -12.46 -12.26 -3.30
CA VAL A 395 -13.80 -12.04 -3.85
C VAL A 395 -13.78 -12.26 -5.36
N PRO A 396 -14.70 -13.06 -5.93
CA PRO A 396 -14.77 -13.29 -7.37
C PRO A 396 -15.26 -12.05 -8.15
N PRO A 397 -14.89 -11.88 -9.43
CA PRO A 397 -15.26 -10.69 -10.23
C PRO A 397 -16.75 -10.45 -10.32
N LYS A 398 -17.56 -11.51 -10.34
CA LYS A 398 -19.03 -11.40 -10.42
C LYS A 398 -19.63 -10.68 -9.22
N GLU A 399 -19.05 -10.84 -8.03
CA GLU A 399 -19.55 -10.18 -6.83
C GLU A 399 -19.18 -8.70 -6.83
N TRP A 400 -17.93 -8.38 -7.17
CA TRP A 400 -17.50 -7.00 -7.42
C TRP A 400 -18.42 -6.29 -8.42
N ARG A 401 -18.66 -6.93 -9.57
CA ARG A 401 -19.51 -6.41 -10.63
C ARG A 401 -20.94 -6.16 -10.14
N ARG A 402 -21.53 -7.14 -9.46
CA ARG A 402 -22.88 -7.03 -8.91
C ARG A 402 -22.99 -5.84 -7.95
N THR A 403 -21.99 -5.62 -7.10
CA THR A 403 -21.99 -4.48 -6.17
C THR A 403 -21.96 -3.16 -6.93
N ILE A 404 -21.04 -2.96 -7.87
CA ILE A 404 -20.96 -1.67 -8.58
C ILE A 404 -22.17 -1.42 -9.50
N GLU A 405 -22.72 -2.45 -10.14
CA GLU A 405 -23.94 -2.36 -10.97
C GLU A 405 -25.17 -2.01 -10.13
N ARG A 406 -25.20 -2.38 -8.85
CA ARG A 406 -26.30 -2.04 -7.94
C ARG A 406 -26.36 -0.56 -7.60
N TYR A 407 -25.21 0.11 -7.46
CA TYR A 407 -25.14 1.49 -6.94
C TYR A 407 -24.81 2.54 -8.00
N ALA A 408 -24.33 2.15 -9.19
CA ALA A 408 -24.11 3.09 -10.28
C ALA A 408 -25.42 3.38 -11.05
N ARG A 409 -25.77 4.66 -11.22
CA ARG A 409 -27.00 5.05 -11.95
C ARG A 409 -26.87 4.98 -13.46
N ARG A 410 -25.66 5.16 -14.00
CA ARG A 410 -25.42 5.26 -15.44
C ARG A 410 -24.39 4.27 -15.96
N LYS A 411 -23.25 4.14 -15.28
CA LYS A 411 -22.13 3.31 -15.77
C LYS A 411 -21.46 2.58 -14.62
N ALA A 412 -21.31 1.27 -14.75
CA ALA A 412 -20.50 0.43 -13.87
C ALA A 412 -19.54 -0.39 -14.72
N GLU A 413 -18.24 -0.31 -14.45
CA GLU A 413 -17.25 -1.12 -15.17
C GLU A 413 -16.09 -1.58 -14.27
N ILE A 414 -15.67 -2.82 -14.48
CA ILE A 414 -14.41 -3.34 -13.94
C ILE A 414 -13.32 -3.03 -14.98
N ILE A 415 -12.28 -2.32 -14.55
CA ILE A 415 -11.24 -1.78 -15.44
C ILE A 415 -9.84 -2.20 -14.98
N GLY A 416 -8.90 -2.24 -15.93
CA GLY A 416 -7.49 -2.51 -15.63
C GLY A 416 -7.15 -3.97 -15.28
N VAL A 417 -8.11 -4.90 -15.35
CA VAL A 417 -7.93 -6.32 -15.05
C VAL A 417 -8.68 -7.20 -16.06
N ASP A 418 -8.15 -8.40 -16.33
CA ASP A 418 -8.85 -9.43 -17.09
C ASP A 418 -9.70 -10.28 -16.13
N GLU A 419 -11.02 -10.12 -16.17
CA GLU A 419 -11.96 -10.79 -15.26
C GLU A 419 -12.00 -12.31 -15.44
N GLU A 420 -11.71 -12.83 -16.63
CA GLU A 420 -11.69 -14.28 -16.86
C GLU A 420 -10.45 -14.94 -16.25
N VAL A 421 -9.36 -14.15 -16.15
CA VAL A 421 -8.07 -14.61 -15.63
C VAL A 421 -7.88 -14.28 -14.15
N TYR A 422 -8.56 -13.26 -13.63
CA TYR A 422 -8.54 -12.88 -12.23
C TYR A 422 -8.81 -14.09 -11.29
N PRO A 423 -8.13 -14.19 -10.14
CA PRO A 423 -7.17 -13.25 -9.53
C PRO A 423 -5.72 -13.48 -9.98
N VAL A 424 -5.49 -14.27 -11.03
CA VAL A 424 -4.16 -14.71 -11.47
C VAL A 424 -3.68 -14.01 -12.74
N ASP A 425 -4.15 -12.78 -12.98
CA ASP A 425 -3.86 -11.98 -14.17
C ASP A 425 -2.56 -11.16 -13.99
N PRO A 426 -1.41 -11.60 -14.54
CA PRO A 426 -0.17 -10.82 -14.46
C PRO A 426 -0.24 -9.51 -15.25
N GLY A 427 -1.16 -9.43 -16.21
CA GLY A 427 -1.31 -8.28 -17.09
C GLY A 427 -1.95 -7.07 -16.40
N SER A 428 -2.61 -7.24 -15.24
CA SER A 428 -3.31 -6.13 -14.55
C SER A 428 -2.36 -4.97 -14.23
N THR A 429 -1.12 -5.32 -13.86
CA THR A 429 -0.02 -4.41 -13.53
C THR A 429 0.36 -3.46 -14.68
N MET A 430 0.08 -3.86 -15.92
CA MET A 430 0.32 -3.08 -17.14
C MET A 430 -0.96 -2.47 -17.72
N ARG A 431 -2.15 -2.88 -17.25
CA ARG A 431 -3.44 -2.41 -17.76
C ARG A 431 -4.09 -1.33 -16.90
N PHE A 432 -3.79 -1.23 -15.60
CA PHE A 432 -4.49 -0.27 -14.73
C PHE A 432 -4.36 1.18 -15.20
N GLN A 433 -3.14 1.68 -15.41
CA GLN A 433 -2.94 3.08 -15.80
C GLN A 433 -3.56 3.41 -17.18
N PRO A 434 -3.37 2.60 -18.25
CA PRO A 434 -4.08 2.84 -19.51
C PRO A 434 -5.60 2.80 -19.38
N ALA A 435 -6.12 2.01 -18.45
CA ALA A 435 -7.55 1.98 -18.18
C ALA A 435 -8.04 3.26 -17.50
N PHE A 436 -7.28 3.83 -16.56
CA PHE A 436 -7.61 5.11 -15.93
C PHE A 436 -7.55 6.27 -16.93
N GLU A 437 -6.54 6.27 -17.80
CA GLU A 437 -6.41 7.23 -18.90
C GLU A 437 -7.56 7.16 -19.93
N GLY A 438 -8.15 5.97 -20.06
CA GLY A 438 -9.26 5.68 -20.96
C GLY A 438 -10.64 6.12 -20.44
N ILE A 439 -10.73 6.55 -19.18
CA ILE A 439 -11.97 7.15 -18.65
C ILE A 439 -12.22 8.48 -19.38
N GLU A 440 -13.44 8.62 -19.91
CA GLU A 440 -13.84 9.78 -20.70
C GLU A 440 -14.01 11.03 -19.82
N GLU A 441 -14.01 12.19 -20.48
CA GLU A 441 -14.09 13.52 -19.87
C GLU A 441 -12.87 13.92 -19.04
N ARG A 442 -12.14 14.92 -19.52
CA ARG A 442 -10.92 15.42 -18.89
C ARG A 442 -11.11 16.85 -18.42
N GLN A 443 -10.56 17.13 -17.24
CA GLN A 443 -10.55 18.43 -16.60
C GLN A 443 -9.10 18.91 -16.47
N PRO A 444 -8.85 20.23 -16.46
CA PRO A 444 -7.58 20.77 -16.02
C PRO A 444 -7.27 20.32 -14.59
N LEU A 445 -5.99 20.08 -14.30
CA LEU A 445 -5.55 19.80 -12.94
C LEU A 445 -5.90 21.00 -12.05
N PRO A 446 -6.52 20.78 -10.88
CA PRO A 446 -6.71 21.86 -9.93
C PRO A 446 -5.39 22.33 -9.31
N PRO A 447 -5.37 23.55 -8.75
CA PRO A 447 -4.35 23.89 -7.77
C PRO A 447 -4.46 22.97 -6.54
N PRO A 448 -3.35 22.70 -5.82
CA PRO A 448 -3.40 21.99 -4.55
C PRO A 448 -4.33 22.68 -3.55
N LEU A 449 -5.00 21.88 -2.71
CA LEU A 449 -5.78 22.37 -1.58
C LEU A 449 -4.86 22.84 -0.45
N PRO A 450 -5.24 23.92 0.27
CA PRO A 450 -4.55 24.26 1.50
C PRO A 450 -4.77 23.17 2.56
N PRO A 451 -3.77 22.82 3.39
CA PRO A 451 -3.93 21.81 4.44
C PRO A 451 -5.09 22.07 5.41
N GLU A 452 -5.43 23.34 5.66
CA GLU A 452 -6.55 23.79 6.50
C GLU A 452 -7.92 23.37 5.92
N ALA A 453 -7.99 22.98 4.64
CA ALA A 453 -9.19 22.40 4.06
C ALA A 453 -9.60 21.11 4.78
N ILE A 454 -8.64 20.34 5.33
CA ILE A 454 -8.93 19.14 6.12
C ILE A 454 -9.61 19.54 7.44
N ASP A 455 -9.04 20.53 8.14
CA ASP A 455 -9.59 21.06 9.40
C ASP A 455 -11.04 21.54 9.19
N THR A 456 -11.27 22.26 8.08
CA THR A 456 -12.59 22.80 7.72
C THR A 456 -13.58 21.67 7.42
N PHE A 457 -13.19 20.74 6.56
CA PHE A 457 -14.03 19.61 6.17
C PHE A 457 -14.42 18.74 7.37
N LEU A 458 -13.46 18.42 8.25
CA LEU A 458 -13.71 17.59 9.42
C LEU A 458 -14.47 18.31 10.53
N ALA A 459 -14.39 19.64 10.61
CA ALA A 459 -15.25 20.42 11.51
C ALA A 459 -16.72 20.37 11.08
N GLU A 460 -16.99 20.31 9.77
CA GLU A 460 -18.34 20.25 9.21
C GLU A 460 -18.94 18.82 9.23
N HIS A 461 -18.12 17.80 8.96
CA HIS A 461 -18.60 16.42 8.76
C HIS A 461 -18.32 15.49 9.94
N GLY A 462 -17.37 15.86 10.82
CA GLY A 462 -16.94 15.10 11.99
C GLY A 462 -16.03 13.90 11.66
N GLY A 463 -14.79 13.89 12.18
CA GLY A 463 -13.85 12.77 11.97
C GLY A 463 -14.34 11.41 12.48
N GLY A 464 -15.12 11.41 13.58
CA GLY A 464 -15.70 10.20 14.15
C GLY A 464 -16.63 9.44 13.19
N ARG A 465 -17.26 10.13 12.22
CA ARG A 465 -18.06 9.51 11.17
C ARG A 465 -17.26 8.51 10.35
N TYR A 466 -15.99 8.83 10.09
CA TYR A 466 -15.11 8.06 9.23
C TYR A 466 -14.24 7.06 10.00
N GLY A 467 -14.38 6.95 11.32
CA GLY A 467 -13.50 6.13 12.15
C GLY A 467 -12.06 6.64 12.20
N ILE A 468 -11.84 7.93 11.95
CA ILE A 468 -10.52 8.57 12.01
C ILE A 468 -10.43 9.54 13.21
N GLY A 469 -9.24 9.59 13.82
CA GLY A 469 -8.83 10.67 14.70
C GLY A 469 -8.04 11.73 13.93
N TRP A 470 -8.40 13.00 14.12
CA TRP A 470 -7.67 14.15 13.57
C TRP A 470 -7.38 15.15 14.70
N SER A 471 -6.10 15.45 14.96
CA SER A 471 -5.67 16.31 16.08
C SER A 471 -4.37 17.04 15.81
#